data_AF-A0A414D4S5-F1
#
_entry.id   AF-A0A414D4S5-F1
#
_cell.length_a   1.000
_cell.length_b   1.000
_cell.length_c   1.000
_cell.angle_alpha   90.00
_cell.angle_beta   90.00
_cell.angle_gamma   90.00
#
_symmetry.space_group_name_H-M   'P 1'
#
loop_
_entity.id
_entity.type
_entity.pdbx_description
1 polymer ?
#
loop_
_entity_poly.entity_id
_entity_poly.type
_entity_poly.pdbx_seq_one_letter_code
_entity_poly.pdbx_strand_id
1 'polypeptide(L)'
;MKFSNKRTLQYSDQFKKNHMTSKQDLLKKFDCIIKTVNQKSQDDTRHSAAYYHVVNELLKKFQKKLVSTRLFTELEDWWAYELTLSYDGIYLFCNHYNFHGLAPDNKLDMVCDQEFILLSVKSELLTVEQYAEQYGVEFVTVRQWIRRGKIRTATKYGKEWRIPILTEPPTRGYSPASYSGKQPLTELPKSCEFLVAYDKVLILQIPEAKRQYQLFFSTTDNIEIKKCIQVTEAEKEKLELFLIAHPLVKYDMDFLRTD
;
A
#
# COMPACT_ATOMS: atom_id res chain seq x y z
N MET A 1 30.82 7.70 11.43
CA MET A 1 31.93 6.72 11.52
C MET A 1 32.41 6.43 10.11
N LYS A 2 33.69 6.64 9.75
CA LYS A 2 34.20 6.27 8.41
C LYS A 2 34.52 4.77 8.41
N PHE A 3 33.66 3.95 7.81
CA PHE A 3 33.93 2.52 7.62
C PHE A 3 35.12 2.35 6.65
N SER A 4 35.95 1.31 6.85
CA SER A 4 37.05 1.03 5.91
C SER A 4 36.49 0.52 4.57
N ASN A 5 37.13 0.87 3.45
CA ASN A 5 36.67 0.51 2.10
C ASN A 5 36.34 -0.99 1.93
N LYS A 6 37.07 -1.89 2.61
CA LYS A 6 36.80 -3.34 2.56
C LYS A 6 35.48 -3.74 3.23
N ARG A 7 35.11 -3.09 4.35
CA ARG A 7 33.83 -3.38 5.04
C ARG A 7 32.66 -2.82 4.25
N THR A 8 32.81 -1.65 3.64
CA THR A 8 31.77 -1.06 2.79
C THR A 8 31.47 -1.94 1.57
N LEU A 9 32.50 -2.52 0.94
CA LEU A 9 32.34 -3.49 -0.15
C LEU A 9 31.57 -4.76 0.30
N GLN A 10 31.91 -5.32 1.47
CA GLN A 10 31.21 -6.50 2.01
C GLN A 10 29.71 -6.24 2.26
N TYR A 11 29.35 -5.06 2.78
CA TYR A 11 27.95 -4.71 3.03
C TYR A 11 27.18 -4.41 1.73
N SER A 12 27.84 -3.81 0.74
CA SER A 12 27.28 -3.64 -0.62
C SER A 12 26.96 -4.99 -1.27
N ASP A 13 27.86 -5.98 -1.15
CA ASP A 13 27.60 -7.33 -1.65
C ASP A 13 26.42 -8.01 -0.93
N GLN A 14 26.31 -7.81 0.39
CA GLN A 14 25.16 -8.29 1.17
C GLN A 14 23.87 -7.60 0.74
N PHE A 15 23.90 -6.30 0.43
CA PHE A 15 22.77 -5.56 -0.09
C PHE A 15 22.30 -6.13 -1.43
N LYS A 16 23.22 -6.30 -2.40
CA LYS A 16 22.94 -6.85 -3.73
C LYS A 16 22.36 -8.27 -3.70
N LYS A 17 22.75 -9.10 -2.72
CA LYS A 17 22.18 -10.44 -2.55
C LYS A 17 20.71 -10.44 -2.10
N ASN A 18 20.28 -9.39 -1.41
CA ASN A 18 18.96 -9.32 -0.78
C ASN A 18 17.97 -8.42 -1.53
N HIS A 19 18.44 -7.66 -2.52
CA HIS A 19 17.64 -6.67 -3.26
C HIS A 19 17.73 -6.89 -4.77
N MET A 20 16.76 -6.37 -5.52
CA MET A 20 16.76 -6.42 -6.98
C MET A 20 17.60 -5.27 -7.53
N THR A 21 18.87 -5.52 -7.83
CA THR A 21 19.79 -4.47 -8.31
C THR A 21 20.03 -4.51 -9.82
N SER A 22 19.39 -5.45 -10.54
CA SER A 22 19.47 -5.58 -11.99
C SER A 22 18.08 -5.76 -12.63
N LYS A 23 17.96 -5.45 -13.93
CA LYS A 23 16.75 -5.79 -14.70
C LYS A 23 16.49 -7.31 -14.70
N GLN A 24 17.55 -8.12 -14.64
CA GLN A 24 17.41 -9.58 -14.64
C GLN A 24 16.77 -10.08 -13.32
N ASP A 25 17.18 -9.53 -12.17
CA ASP A 25 16.59 -9.87 -10.87
C ASP A 25 15.12 -9.46 -10.81
N LEU A 26 14.82 -8.27 -11.35
CA LEU A 26 13.46 -7.77 -11.45
C LEU A 26 12.56 -8.69 -12.28
N LEU A 27 13.02 -9.12 -13.47
CA LEU A 27 12.28 -10.07 -14.31
C LEU A 27 12.06 -11.41 -13.60
N LYS A 28 13.10 -11.97 -12.98
CA LYS A 28 12.99 -13.22 -12.20
C LYS A 28 11.98 -13.10 -11.05
N LYS A 29 12.03 -12.00 -10.29
CA LYS A 29 11.09 -11.75 -9.19
C LYS A 29 9.66 -11.59 -9.69
N PHE A 30 9.48 -10.87 -10.81
CA PHE A 30 8.16 -10.68 -11.41
C PHE A 30 7.55 -12.01 -11.89
N ASP A 31 8.35 -12.90 -12.48
CA ASP A 31 7.91 -14.26 -12.83
C ASP A 31 7.50 -15.06 -11.59
N CYS A 32 8.23 -14.93 -10.47
CA CYS A 32 7.83 -15.54 -9.20
C CYS A 32 6.48 -14.99 -8.70
N ILE A 33 6.26 -13.67 -8.78
CA ILE A 33 4.99 -13.05 -8.40
C ILE A 33 3.84 -13.61 -9.24
N ILE A 34 4.00 -13.70 -10.56
CA ILE A 34 2.99 -14.29 -11.46
C ILE A 34 2.69 -15.73 -11.04
N LYS A 35 3.72 -16.56 -10.78
CA LYS A 35 3.53 -17.95 -10.34
C LYS A 35 2.76 -18.02 -9.02
N THR A 36 3.13 -17.20 -8.03
CA THR A 36 2.43 -17.15 -6.73
C THR A 36 0.98 -16.72 -6.89
N VAL A 37 0.69 -15.70 -7.69
CA VAL A 37 -0.69 -15.25 -7.95
C VAL A 37 -1.49 -16.33 -8.65
N ASN A 38 -0.92 -17.03 -9.63
CA ASN A 38 -1.57 -18.15 -10.30
C ASN A 38 -1.88 -19.31 -9.33
N GLN A 39 -0.94 -19.66 -8.45
CA GLN A 39 -1.18 -20.68 -7.42
C GLN A 39 -2.30 -20.24 -6.47
N LYS A 40 -2.23 -19.01 -5.93
CA LYS A 40 -3.27 -18.46 -5.06
C LYS A 40 -4.64 -18.41 -5.75
N SER A 41 -4.70 -18.15 -7.06
CA SER A 41 -5.98 -18.13 -7.78
C SER A 41 -6.72 -19.47 -7.79
N GLN A 42 -6.03 -20.58 -7.50
CA GLN A 42 -6.63 -21.91 -7.43
C GLN A 42 -7.01 -22.30 -5.99
N ASP A 43 -6.18 -21.90 -5.01
CA ASP A 43 -6.24 -22.44 -3.65
C ASP A 43 -6.70 -21.42 -2.59
N ASP A 44 -6.73 -20.12 -2.92
CA ASP A 44 -7.02 -19.06 -1.96
C ASP A 44 -8.54 -18.85 -1.79
N THR A 45 -8.99 -18.82 -0.54
CA THR A 45 -10.37 -18.54 -0.17
C THR A 45 -10.60 -17.06 0.21
N ARG A 46 -9.52 -16.25 0.28
CA ARG A 46 -9.59 -14.84 0.68
C ARG A 46 -10.17 -13.94 -0.41
N HIS A 47 -9.94 -14.29 -1.68
CA HIS A 47 -10.31 -13.47 -2.83
C HIS A 47 -11.11 -14.27 -3.85
N SER A 48 -11.98 -13.59 -4.59
CA SER A 48 -12.80 -14.19 -5.65
C SER A 48 -12.01 -14.48 -6.93
N ALA A 49 -12.53 -15.38 -7.76
CA ALA A 49 -12.00 -15.62 -9.10
C ALA A 49 -11.98 -14.35 -9.97
N ALA A 50 -12.98 -13.48 -9.81
CA ALA A 50 -13.06 -12.19 -10.51
C ALA A 50 -11.89 -11.27 -10.12
N TYR A 51 -11.53 -11.21 -8.83
CA TYR A 51 -10.36 -10.47 -8.36
C TYR A 51 -9.07 -10.98 -9.03
N TYR A 52 -8.82 -12.29 -9.00
CA TYR A 52 -7.62 -12.86 -9.64
C TYR A 52 -7.58 -12.65 -11.14
N HIS A 53 -8.74 -12.65 -11.82
CA HIS A 53 -8.81 -12.32 -13.23
C HIS A 53 -8.28 -10.89 -13.49
N VAL A 54 -8.75 -9.90 -12.73
CA VAL A 54 -8.31 -8.50 -12.85
C VAL A 54 -6.82 -8.35 -12.50
N VAL A 55 -6.35 -8.99 -11.43
CA VAL A 55 -4.92 -8.98 -11.06
C VAL A 55 -4.06 -9.55 -12.19
N ASN A 56 -4.45 -10.68 -12.77
CA ASN A 56 -3.72 -11.31 -13.86
C ASN A 56 -3.67 -10.43 -15.12
N GLU A 57 -4.76 -9.75 -15.46
CA GLU A 57 -4.76 -8.78 -16.57
C GLU A 57 -3.83 -7.58 -16.29
N LEU A 58 -3.78 -7.08 -15.05
CA LEU A 58 -2.84 -6.04 -14.65
C LEU A 58 -1.38 -6.52 -14.72
N LEU A 59 -1.09 -7.73 -14.22
CA LEU A 59 0.24 -8.34 -14.29
C LEU A 59 0.68 -8.53 -15.73
N LYS A 60 -0.18 -9.02 -16.63
CA LYS A 60 0.13 -9.15 -18.07
C LYS A 60 0.45 -7.80 -18.71
N LYS A 61 -0.36 -6.77 -18.42
CA LYS A 61 -0.12 -5.40 -18.92
C LYS A 61 1.22 -4.86 -18.41
N PHE A 62 1.52 -5.07 -17.13
CA PHE A 62 2.76 -4.63 -16.52
C PHE A 62 3.98 -5.41 -17.06
N GLN A 63 3.89 -6.72 -17.23
CA GLN A 63 4.96 -7.56 -17.79
C GLN A 63 5.37 -7.07 -19.18
N LYS A 64 4.38 -6.84 -20.06
CA LYS A 64 4.62 -6.31 -21.42
C LYS A 64 5.38 -5.00 -21.37
N LYS A 65 4.95 -4.07 -20.52
CA LYS A 65 5.66 -2.79 -20.34
C LYS A 65 7.08 -3.02 -19.79
N LEU A 66 7.21 -3.78 -18.72
CA LEU A 66 8.49 -4.06 -18.04
C LEU A 66 9.55 -4.64 -18.99
N VAL A 67 9.17 -5.60 -19.83
CA VAL A 67 10.06 -6.19 -20.83
C VAL A 67 10.53 -5.12 -21.82
N SER A 68 9.62 -4.28 -22.32
CA SER A 68 9.91 -3.23 -23.29
C SER A 68 10.68 -2.03 -22.72
N THR A 69 10.56 -1.77 -21.41
CA THR A 69 11.22 -0.63 -20.76
C THR A 69 12.74 -0.83 -20.73
N ARG A 70 13.48 0.19 -21.18
CA ARG A 70 14.93 0.25 -20.99
C ARG A 70 15.22 0.62 -19.54
N LEU A 71 15.81 -0.31 -18.80
CA LEU A 71 16.26 -0.13 -17.42
C LEU A 71 17.76 -0.35 -17.34
N PHE A 72 18.39 0.08 -16.25
CA PHE A 72 19.80 -0.17 -16.00
C PHE A 72 20.06 -1.68 -15.90
N THR A 73 21.15 -2.12 -16.54
CA THR A 73 21.59 -3.53 -16.47
C THR A 73 21.94 -3.88 -15.03
N GLU A 74 22.72 -3.04 -14.38
CA GLU A 74 23.01 -3.05 -12.94
C GLU A 74 22.85 -1.63 -12.41
N LEU A 75 22.32 -1.51 -11.20
CA LEU A 75 22.27 -0.28 -10.44
C LEU A 75 23.57 -0.08 -9.66
N GLU A 76 23.84 1.18 -9.32
CA GLU A 76 24.92 1.52 -8.39
C GLU A 76 24.67 0.94 -7.00
N ASP A 77 25.70 0.94 -6.16
CA ASP A 77 25.58 0.48 -4.78
C ASP A 77 24.48 1.23 -4.04
N TRP A 78 23.74 0.51 -3.18
CA TRP A 78 22.61 1.03 -2.39
C TRP A 78 21.39 1.49 -3.18
N TRP A 79 21.36 1.24 -4.49
CA TRP A 79 20.17 1.39 -5.31
C TRP A 79 19.51 0.04 -5.55
N ALA A 80 18.19 -0.01 -5.40
CA ALA A 80 17.40 -1.20 -5.70
C ALA A 80 16.10 -0.87 -6.41
N TYR A 81 15.66 -1.80 -7.25
CA TYR A 81 14.30 -1.84 -7.74
C TYR A 81 13.37 -2.41 -6.68
N GLU A 82 12.18 -1.84 -6.55
CA GLU A 82 11.10 -2.39 -5.74
C GLU A 82 9.79 -2.45 -6.52
N LEU A 83 9.04 -3.53 -6.31
CA LEU A 83 7.73 -3.74 -6.93
C LEU A 83 6.64 -3.65 -5.88
N THR A 84 5.62 -2.86 -6.17
CA THR A 84 4.43 -2.76 -5.34
C THR A 84 3.20 -3.04 -6.17
N LEU A 85 2.36 -3.97 -5.70
CA LEU A 85 1.00 -4.16 -6.17
C LEU A 85 0.05 -3.59 -5.11
N SER A 86 -0.82 -2.68 -5.52
CA SER A 86 -1.83 -2.04 -4.69
C SER A 86 -3.16 -1.95 -5.43
N TYR A 87 -4.23 -1.54 -4.74
CA TYR A 87 -5.57 -1.43 -5.36
C TYR A 87 -5.58 -0.45 -6.53
N ASP A 88 -4.72 0.58 -6.52
CA ASP A 88 -4.60 1.60 -7.56
C ASP A 88 -3.63 1.22 -8.71
N GLY A 89 -2.97 0.05 -8.65
CA GLY A 89 -2.14 -0.46 -9.75
C GLY A 89 -0.87 -1.20 -9.32
N ILE A 90 0.03 -1.39 -10.29
CA ILE A 90 1.37 -1.95 -10.10
C ILE A 90 2.39 -0.87 -10.40
N TYR A 91 3.41 -0.77 -9.54
CA TYR A 91 4.47 0.22 -9.61
C TYR A 91 5.85 -0.45 -9.54
N LEU A 92 6.76 0.05 -10.36
CA LEU A 92 8.20 -0.17 -10.22
C LEU A 92 8.82 1.11 -9.68
N PHE A 93 9.49 0.98 -8.55
CA PHE A 93 10.29 2.03 -7.97
C PHE A 93 11.78 1.76 -8.19
N CYS A 94 12.57 2.82 -8.24
CA CYS A 94 14.01 2.80 -8.07
C CYS A 94 14.32 3.60 -6.81
N ASN A 95 14.81 2.91 -5.80
CA ASN A 95 15.02 3.46 -4.47
C ASN A 95 16.50 3.51 -4.15
N HIS A 96 16.91 4.59 -3.51
CA HIS A 96 18.22 4.69 -2.88
C HIS A 96 18.08 4.51 -1.38
N TYR A 97 19.03 3.82 -0.78
CA TYR A 97 19.07 3.57 0.65
C TYR A 97 20.33 4.16 1.26
N ASN A 98 20.18 4.95 2.32
CA ASN A 98 21.28 5.39 3.14
C ASN A 98 21.63 4.31 4.17
N PHE A 99 22.86 3.81 4.15
CA PHE A 99 23.35 2.76 5.04
C PHE A 99 23.89 3.33 6.36
N HIS A 100 23.36 2.86 7.49
CA HIS A 100 23.73 3.33 8.83
C HIS A 100 24.59 2.32 9.60
N GLY A 101 24.63 1.05 9.19
CA GLY A 101 25.44 0.03 9.83
C GLY A 101 24.72 -1.32 9.89
N LEU A 102 24.97 -2.07 10.96
CA LEU A 102 24.21 -3.29 11.25
C LEU A 102 23.28 -3.05 12.44
N ALA A 103 22.04 -3.51 12.30
CA ALA A 103 21.10 -3.63 13.40
C ALA A 103 21.57 -4.74 14.38
N PRO A 104 21.02 -4.80 15.61
CA PRO A 104 21.38 -5.81 16.62
C PRO A 104 21.21 -7.26 16.13
N ASP A 105 20.38 -7.50 15.12
CA ASP A 105 20.14 -8.81 14.50
C ASP A 105 21.09 -9.12 13.32
N ASN A 106 22.15 -8.33 13.15
CA ASN A 106 23.12 -8.40 12.04
C ASN A 106 22.52 -8.18 10.64
N LYS A 107 21.31 -7.61 10.54
CA LYS A 107 20.80 -7.11 9.26
C LYS A 107 21.37 -5.73 8.98
N LEU A 108 21.40 -5.38 7.70
CA LEU A 108 21.79 -4.03 7.27
C LEU A 108 20.74 -3.04 7.79
N ASP A 109 21.19 -2.06 8.56
CA ASP A 109 20.39 -0.92 9.00
C ASP A 109 20.47 0.15 7.91
N MET A 110 19.33 0.41 7.27
CA MET A 110 19.23 1.32 6.13
C MET A 110 17.87 1.99 6.06
N VAL A 111 17.85 3.20 5.53
CA VAL A 111 16.63 4.00 5.34
C VAL A 111 16.55 4.42 3.88
N CYS A 112 15.38 4.23 3.26
CA CYS A 112 15.11 4.76 1.92
C CYS A 112 15.06 6.29 1.98
N ASP A 113 16.00 6.97 1.33
CA ASP A 113 16.08 8.43 1.30
C ASP A 113 15.69 9.02 -0.07
N GLN A 114 15.65 8.20 -1.12
CA GLN A 114 15.13 8.60 -2.43
C GLN A 114 14.27 7.50 -3.04
N GLU A 115 13.13 7.89 -3.62
CA GLU A 115 12.18 6.99 -4.27
C GLU A 115 11.74 7.58 -5.62
N PHE A 116 11.94 6.83 -6.70
CA PHE A 116 11.53 7.25 -8.05
C PHE A 116 10.61 6.21 -8.69
N ILE A 117 9.43 6.62 -9.16
CA ILE A 117 8.54 5.76 -9.95
C ILE A 117 9.11 5.65 -11.38
N LEU A 118 9.59 4.47 -11.76
CA LEU A 118 10.11 4.22 -13.11
C LEU A 118 9.03 3.72 -14.08
N LEU A 119 8.08 2.93 -13.57
CA LEU A 119 7.02 2.34 -14.38
C LEU A 119 5.76 2.18 -13.56
N SER A 120 4.60 2.43 -14.18
CA SER A 120 3.32 2.09 -13.57
C SER A 120 2.28 1.59 -14.56
N VAL A 121 1.41 0.71 -14.07
CA VAL A 121 0.14 0.33 -14.70
C VAL A 121 -0.94 0.55 -13.66
N LYS A 122 -1.76 1.58 -13.87
CA LYS A 122 -2.88 1.91 -12.99
C LYS A 122 -3.99 0.90 -13.15
N SER A 123 -4.67 0.58 -12.05
CA SER A 123 -5.94 -0.12 -12.11
C SER A 123 -7.04 0.80 -12.64
N GLU A 124 -8.08 0.20 -13.21
CA GLU A 124 -9.26 0.94 -13.63
C GLU A 124 -10.01 1.47 -12.40
N LEU A 125 -10.52 2.70 -12.50
CA LEU A 125 -11.32 3.35 -11.47
C LEU A 125 -12.78 3.37 -11.89
N LEU A 126 -13.59 2.53 -11.26
CA LEU A 126 -15.01 2.43 -11.52
C LEU A 126 -15.77 3.59 -10.88
N THR A 127 -16.81 4.06 -11.55
CA THR A 127 -17.88 4.84 -10.92
C THR A 127 -18.62 3.98 -9.89
N VAL A 128 -19.41 4.62 -9.01
CA VAL A 128 -20.22 3.89 -8.03
C VAL A 128 -21.27 3.04 -8.74
N GLU A 129 -21.80 3.52 -9.86
CA GLU A 129 -22.76 2.86 -10.74
C GLU A 129 -22.15 1.61 -11.38
N GLN A 130 -20.97 1.72 -12.00
CA GLN A 130 -20.27 0.56 -12.58
C GLN A 130 -19.92 -0.48 -11.52
N TYR A 131 -19.48 -0.05 -10.34
CA TYR A 131 -19.19 -0.95 -9.22
C TYR A 131 -20.46 -1.68 -8.74
N ALA A 132 -21.57 -0.95 -8.62
CA ALA A 132 -22.88 -1.48 -8.25
C ALA A 132 -23.35 -2.55 -9.24
N GLU A 133 -23.26 -2.27 -10.55
CA GLU A 133 -23.58 -3.20 -11.63
C GLU A 133 -22.69 -4.45 -11.59
N GLN A 134 -21.38 -4.28 -11.49
CA GLN A 134 -20.40 -5.37 -11.49
C GLN A 134 -20.67 -6.41 -10.39
N TYR A 135 -21.14 -5.96 -9.22
CA TYR A 135 -21.39 -6.82 -8.07
C TYR A 135 -22.88 -7.09 -7.81
N GLY A 136 -23.78 -6.64 -8.68
CA GLY A 136 -25.23 -6.85 -8.54
C GLY A 136 -25.81 -6.26 -7.26
N VAL A 137 -25.32 -5.08 -6.84
CA VAL A 137 -25.79 -4.39 -5.62
C VAL A 137 -26.37 -3.03 -5.96
N GLU A 138 -27.31 -2.56 -5.15
CA GLU A 138 -27.92 -1.23 -5.34
C GLU A 138 -26.90 -0.09 -5.19
N PHE A 139 -27.00 0.92 -6.05
CA PHE A 139 -26.16 2.13 -6.00
C PHE A 139 -26.12 2.77 -4.61
N VAL A 140 -27.29 2.86 -3.96
CA VAL A 140 -27.42 3.44 -2.60
C VAL A 140 -26.64 2.63 -1.56
N THR A 141 -26.59 1.30 -1.73
CA THR A 141 -25.83 0.40 -0.85
C THR A 141 -24.33 0.69 -0.95
N VAL A 142 -23.80 0.86 -2.16
CA VAL A 142 -22.38 1.19 -2.37
C VAL A 142 -22.05 2.55 -1.74
N ARG A 143 -22.90 3.57 -1.91
CA ARG A 143 -22.70 4.87 -1.24
C ARG A 143 -22.72 4.75 0.28
N GLN A 144 -23.57 3.91 0.86
CA GLN A 144 -23.57 3.66 2.30
C GLN A 144 -22.29 2.95 2.74
N TRP A 145 -21.75 2.03 1.95
CA TRP A 145 -20.47 1.39 2.25
C TRP A 145 -19.32 2.38 2.27
N ILE A 146 -19.23 3.27 1.29
CA ILE A 146 -18.22 4.35 1.28
C ILE A 146 -18.40 5.26 2.50
N ARG A 147 -19.64 5.73 2.75
CA ARG A 147 -19.95 6.65 3.87
C ARG A 147 -19.56 6.07 5.23
N ARG A 148 -19.68 4.75 5.40
CA ARG A 148 -19.35 4.03 6.63
C ARG A 148 -17.88 3.57 6.70
N GLY A 149 -17.06 3.90 5.72
CA GLY A 149 -15.66 3.48 5.65
C GLY A 149 -15.47 1.97 5.42
N LYS A 150 -16.45 1.29 4.80
CA LYS A 150 -16.35 -0.14 4.45
C LYS A 150 -15.60 -0.37 3.15
N ILE A 151 -15.66 0.58 2.22
CA ILE A 151 -14.81 0.59 1.02
C ILE A 151 -13.71 1.63 1.24
N ARG A 152 -12.61 1.18 1.85
CA ARG A 152 -11.49 2.05 2.24
C ARG A 152 -10.57 2.42 1.08
N THR A 153 -10.71 1.71 -0.03
CA THR A 153 -9.98 1.93 -1.28
C THR A 153 -10.67 2.96 -2.19
N ALA A 154 -11.89 3.39 -1.85
CA ALA A 154 -12.57 4.43 -2.60
C ALA A 154 -11.78 5.74 -2.51
N THR A 155 -11.77 6.50 -3.59
CA THR A 155 -11.09 7.80 -3.65
C THR A 155 -12.05 8.83 -4.22
N LYS A 156 -11.90 10.07 -3.77
CA LYS A 156 -12.77 11.17 -4.21
C LYS A 156 -12.12 11.93 -5.36
N TYR A 157 -12.76 11.89 -6.53
CA TYR A 157 -12.37 12.63 -7.73
C TYR A 157 -13.35 13.78 -7.95
N GLY A 158 -13.01 14.96 -7.44
CA GLY A 158 -13.90 16.12 -7.45
C GLY A 158 -15.18 15.85 -6.66
N LYS A 159 -16.32 15.78 -7.35
CA LYS A 159 -17.64 15.53 -6.74
C LYS A 159 -18.02 14.04 -6.69
N GLU A 160 -17.27 13.18 -7.35
CA GLU A 160 -17.62 11.79 -7.54
C GLU A 160 -16.68 10.87 -6.77
N TRP A 161 -17.22 9.72 -6.37
CA TRP A 161 -16.41 8.63 -5.82
C TRP A 161 -15.96 7.72 -6.95
N ARG A 162 -14.74 7.23 -6.81
CA ARG A 162 -14.14 6.23 -7.70
C ARG A 162 -13.65 5.07 -6.87
N ILE A 163 -13.91 3.85 -7.33
CA ILE A 163 -13.54 2.62 -6.64
C ILE A 163 -12.63 1.83 -7.58
N PRO A 164 -11.40 1.49 -7.18
CA PRO A 164 -10.54 0.66 -8.00
C PRO A 164 -11.19 -0.70 -8.29
N ILE A 165 -11.09 -1.17 -9.54
CA ILE A 165 -11.65 -2.46 -9.99
C ILE A 165 -11.16 -3.67 -9.19
N LEU A 166 -10.02 -3.54 -8.51
CA LEU A 166 -9.47 -4.55 -7.59
C LEU A 166 -10.20 -4.62 -6.24
N THR A 167 -11.15 -3.73 -5.97
CA THR A 167 -11.85 -3.65 -4.67
C THR A 167 -13.00 -4.64 -4.60
N GLU A 168 -12.89 -5.63 -3.72
CA GLU A 168 -14.00 -6.56 -3.48
C GLU A 168 -15.06 -5.99 -2.54
N PRO A 169 -16.31 -6.48 -2.61
CA PRO A 169 -17.37 -6.07 -1.70
C PRO A 169 -16.97 -6.30 -0.24
N PRO A 170 -17.37 -5.40 0.68
CA PRO A 170 -17.02 -5.53 2.09
C PRO A 170 -17.62 -6.80 2.70
N THR A 171 -16.80 -7.53 3.47
CA THR A 171 -17.22 -8.73 4.19
C THR A 171 -17.88 -8.41 5.53
N ARG A 172 -18.48 -9.43 6.15
CA ARG A 172 -19.10 -9.29 7.48
C ARG A 172 -18.02 -9.17 8.55
N GLY A 173 -18.20 -8.22 9.46
CA GLY A 173 -17.26 -7.96 10.56
C GLY A 173 -16.43 -6.72 10.32
N TYR A 174 -15.60 -6.38 11.29
CA TYR A 174 -14.64 -5.28 11.18
C TYR A 174 -13.25 -5.86 10.92
N SER A 175 -12.53 -5.26 9.97
CA SER A 175 -11.10 -5.49 9.79
C SER A 175 -10.32 -4.24 10.22
N PRO A 176 -9.14 -4.39 10.85
CA PRO A 176 -8.22 -3.27 11.09
C PRO A 176 -7.98 -2.41 9.84
N ALA A 177 -7.78 -1.12 10.04
CA ALA A 177 -7.48 -0.18 8.97
C ALA A 177 -6.15 0.53 9.23
N SER A 178 -5.28 0.63 8.23
CA SER A 178 -4.09 1.49 8.27
C SER A 178 -4.18 2.50 7.14
N TYR A 179 -3.82 3.74 7.43
CA TYR A 179 -3.74 4.82 6.45
C TYR A 179 -2.39 5.50 6.59
N SER A 180 -1.81 5.89 5.46
CA SER A 180 -0.57 6.67 5.42
C SER A 180 -0.69 7.85 4.47
N GLY A 181 0.03 8.92 4.77
CA GLY A 181 0.23 10.08 3.89
C GLY A 181 1.71 10.29 3.63
N LYS A 182 2.09 10.62 2.39
CA LYS A 182 3.50 10.92 2.06
C LYS A 182 3.90 12.37 2.36
N GLN A 183 2.93 13.20 2.72
CA GLN A 183 3.11 14.62 2.97
C GLN A 183 2.27 15.03 4.18
N PRO A 184 2.72 16.03 4.96
CA PRO A 184 1.91 16.60 6.03
C PRO A 184 0.56 17.07 5.49
N LEU A 185 -0.52 16.66 6.16
CA LEU A 185 -1.86 17.10 5.81
C LEU A 185 -2.05 18.54 6.28
N THR A 186 -2.42 19.44 5.38
CA THR A 186 -2.70 20.86 5.67
C THR A 186 -4.19 21.16 5.54
N GLU A 187 -4.62 22.32 6.07
CA GLU A 187 -6.00 22.83 5.90
C GLU A 187 -7.10 21.86 6.40
N LEU A 188 -6.83 21.21 7.52
CA LEU A 188 -7.73 20.21 8.10
C LEU A 188 -8.91 20.86 8.83
N PRO A 189 -10.10 20.22 8.83
CA PRO A 189 -11.18 20.61 9.73
C PRO A 189 -10.73 20.57 11.19
N LYS A 190 -11.28 21.44 12.05
CA LYS A 190 -10.96 21.49 13.49
C LYS A 190 -10.96 20.13 14.18
N SER A 191 -11.90 19.24 13.83
CA SER A 191 -11.98 17.89 14.40
C SER A 191 -10.84 16.96 14.01
N CYS A 192 -9.99 17.35 13.06
CA CYS A 192 -8.93 16.56 12.46
C CYS A 192 -7.56 17.27 12.49
N GLU A 193 -7.45 18.49 13.03
CA GLU A 193 -6.20 19.28 13.08
C GLU A 193 -5.03 18.51 13.69
N PHE A 194 -5.29 17.60 14.62
CA PHE A 194 -4.24 16.78 15.23
C PHE A 194 -3.52 15.87 14.22
N LEU A 195 -4.09 15.58 13.04
CA LEU A 195 -3.45 14.77 12.00
C LEU A 195 -2.28 15.49 11.33
N VAL A 196 -2.12 16.81 11.49
CA VAL A 196 -0.96 17.54 10.93
C VAL A 196 0.38 16.95 11.44
N ALA A 197 0.40 16.43 12.67
CA ALA A 197 1.59 15.91 13.32
C ALA A 197 1.88 14.43 13.02
N TYR A 198 1.03 13.75 12.25
CA TYR A 198 1.12 12.31 12.02
C TYR A 198 0.88 11.99 10.55
N ASP A 199 1.72 11.13 10.00
CA ASP A 199 1.57 10.67 8.62
C ASP A 199 0.93 9.27 8.56
N LYS A 200 0.72 8.60 9.70
CA LYS A 200 0.16 7.25 9.77
C LYS A 200 -0.91 7.10 10.85
N VAL A 201 -1.98 6.38 10.51
CA VAL A 201 -3.11 6.08 11.39
C VAL A 201 -3.46 4.60 11.33
N LEU A 202 -3.46 3.91 12.47
CA LEU A 202 -3.96 2.55 12.62
C LEU A 202 -5.26 2.57 13.45
N ILE A 203 -6.30 1.90 12.94
CA ILE A 203 -7.63 1.84 13.56
C ILE A 203 -7.96 0.40 13.92
N LEU A 204 -8.15 0.13 15.21
CA LEU A 204 -8.49 -1.19 15.76
C LEU A 204 -9.85 -1.14 16.47
N GLN A 205 -10.67 -2.16 16.29
CA GLN A 205 -11.90 -2.34 17.07
C GLN A 205 -11.55 -2.91 18.44
N ILE A 206 -12.18 -2.38 19.49
CA ILE A 206 -12.02 -2.92 20.85
C ILE A 206 -12.82 -4.23 20.95
N PRO A 207 -12.19 -5.38 21.26
CA PRO A 207 -12.86 -6.68 21.25
C PRO A 207 -14.09 -6.74 22.16
N GLU A 208 -14.00 -6.14 23.35
CA GLU A 208 -15.04 -6.14 24.38
C GLU A 208 -16.14 -5.09 24.11
N ALA A 209 -15.88 -4.12 23.24
CA ALA A 209 -16.78 -3.00 22.94
C ALA A 209 -16.90 -2.80 21.42
N LYS A 210 -17.74 -3.61 20.76
CA LYS A 210 -17.87 -3.69 19.29
C LYS A 210 -18.19 -2.38 18.56
N ARG A 211 -18.58 -1.31 19.25
CA ARG A 211 -18.84 0.03 18.67
C ARG A 211 -17.82 1.09 19.11
N GLN A 212 -16.72 0.66 19.70
CA GLN A 212 -15.61 1.49 20.13
C GLN A 212 -14.34 1.05 19.43
N TYR A 213 -13.51 2.04 19.12
CA TYR A 213 -12.30 1.86 18.32
C TYR A 213 -11.14 2.60 18.98
N GLN A 214 -9.95 2.04 18.87
CA GLN A 214 -8.69 2.68 19.23
C GLN A 214 -7.96 3.12 17.97
N LEU A 215 -7.56 4.39 17.94
CA LEU A 215 -6.81 4.99 16.86
C LEU A 215 -5.40 5.27 17.37
N PHE A 216 -4.42 4.70 16.70
CA PHE A 216 -3.00 4.86 16.99
C PHE A 216 -2.36 5.71 15.90
N PHE A 217 -1.61 6.73 16.31
CA PHE A 217 -0.94 7.65 15.41
C PHE A 217 0.57 7.54 15.56
N SER A 218 1.26 7.50 14.43
CA SER A 218 2.71 7.43 14.35
C SER A 218 3.21 8.25 13.14
N THR A 219 4.52 8.26 12.94
CA THR A 219 5.13 8.75 11.71
C THR A 219 5.76 7.59 10.95
N THR A 220 6.05 7.78 9.67
CA THR A 220 6.62 6.75 8.80
C THR A 220 8.07 6.51 9.22
N ASP A 221 8.76 7.56 9.66
CA ASP A 221 10.12 7.50 10.21
C ASP A 221 10.19 6.88 11.61
N ASN A 222 9.07 6.84 12.35
CA ASN A 222 9.03 6.28 13.70
C ASN A 222 7.68 5.59 13.99
N ILE A 223 7.71 4.27 13.97
CA ILE A 223 6.55 3.38 14.19
C ILE A 223 6.07 3.43 15.65
N GLU A 224 6.85 4.01 16.58
CA GLU A 224 6.42 4.22 17.96
C GLU A 224 5.12 5.03 18.00
N ILE A 225 4.13 4.50 18.71
CA ILE A 225 2.84 5.14 18.89
C ILE A 225 3.04 6.46 19.64
N LYS A 226 2.77 7.57 18.96
CA LYS A 226 2.89 8.92 19.52
C LYS A 226 1.60 9.39 20.18
N LYS A 227 0.45 8.86 19.73
CA LYS A 227 -0.86 9.18 20.31
C LYS A 227 -1.81 8.00 20.15
N CYS A 228 -2.65 7.81 21.17
CA CYS A 228 -3.76 6.87 21.14
C CYS A 228 -5.04 7.61 21.58
N ILE A 229 -6.13 7.46 20.83
CA ILE A 229 -7.45 7.96 21.22
C ILE A 229 -8.50 6.87 21.04
N GLN A 230 -9.53 6.90 21.88
CA GLN A 230 -10.72 6.08 21.73
C GLN A 230 -11.81 6.89 21.06
N VAL A 231 -12.53 6.27 20.14
CA VAL A 231 -13.63 6.91 19.41
C VAL A 231 -14.83 5.97 19.28
N THR A 232 -16.00 6.56 19.08
CA THR A 232 -17.23 5.87 18.73
C THR A 232 -17.25 5.44 17.26
N GLU A 233 -18.18 4.56 16.90
CA GLU A 233 -18.43 4.17 15.51
C GLU A 233 -18.68 5.37 14.58
N ALA A 234 -19.49 6.35 15.01
CA ALA A 234 -19.81 7.53 14.21
C ALA A 234 -18.58 8.43 13.96
N GLU A 235 -17.73 8.61 14.96
CA GLU A 235 -16.49 9.38 14.84
C GLU A 235 -15.48 8.68 13.92
N LYS A 236 -15.36 7.35 14.05
CA LYS A 236 -14.54 6.52 13.15
C LYS A 236 -15.04 6.59 11.70
N GLU A 237 -16.34 6.48 11.47
CA GLU A 237 -16.93 6.61 10.12
C GLU A 237 -16.63 7.99 9.51
N LYS A 238 -16.80 9.06 10.30
CA LYS A 238 -16.47 10.42 9.86
C LYS A 238 -14.99 10.58 9.52
N LEU A 239 -14.10 10.04 10.34
CA LEU A 239 -12.66 10.10 10.11
C LEU A 239 -12.25 9.29 8.87
N GLU A 240 -12.66 8.03 8.76
CA GLU A 240 -12.31 7.20 7.60
C GLU A 240 -12.84 7.81 6.30
N LEU A 241 -14.06 8.37 6.30
CA LEU A 241 -14.60 9.07 5.14
C LEU A 241 -13.77 10.30 4.74
N PHE A 242 -13.23 11.02 5.73
CA PHE A 242 -12.29 12.12 5.48
C PHE A 242 -10.98 11.61 4.88
N LEU A 243 -10.38 10.57 5.48
CA LEU A 243 -9.11 10.00 5.05
C LEU A 243 -9.17 9.53 3.59
N ILE A 244 -10.18 8.75 3.22
CA ILE A 244 -10.33 8.24 1.84
C ILE A 244 -10.71 9.32 0.83
N ALA A 245 -11.24 10.45 1.30
CA ALA A 245 -11.51 11.61 0.44
C ALA A 245 -10.28 12.48 0.20
N HIS A 246 -9.24 12.34 1.02
CA HIS A 246 -8.09 13.23 0.99
C HIS A 246 -7.05 12.73 -0.04
N PRO A 247 -6.66 13.55 -1.04
CA PRO A 247 -5.81 13.09 -2.15
C PRO A 247 -4.40 12.67 -1.73
N LEU A 248 -3.91 13.17 -0.59
CA LEU A 248 -2.58 12.83 -0.05
C LEU A 248 -2.59 11.61 0.88
N VAL A 249 -3.76 11.04 1.17
CA VAL A 249 -3.90 9.88 2.06
C VAL A 249 -4.15 8.63 1.22
N LYS A 250 -3.49 7.54 1.60
CA LYS A 250 -3.71 6.21 1.05
C LYS A 250 -4.14 5.25 2.14
N TYR A 251 -5.00 4.32 1.77
CA TYR A 251 -5.28 3.15 2.59
C TYR A 251 -4.16 2.13 2.39
N ASP A 252 -3.48 1.77 3.47
CA ASP A 252 -2.46 0.74 3.46
C ASP A 252 -3.13 -0.62 3.64
N MET A 253 -2.93 -1.49 2.66
CA MET A 253 -3.22 -2.90 2.79
C MET A 253 -2.00 -3.68 2.37
N ASP A 254 -1.63 -4.65 3.20
CA ASP A 254 -0.63 -5.64 2.85
C ASP A 254 -1.19 -6.55 1.74
N PHE A 255 -1.03 -6.17 0.46
CA PHE A 255 -1.37 -7.01 -0.70
C PHE A 255 -0.61 -8.34 -0.72
N LEU A 256 0.52 -8.37 -0.03
CA LEU A 256 1.42 -9.51 0.07
C LEU A 256 1.81 -9.72 1.54
N ARG A 257 0.83 -10.00 2.42
CA ARG A 257 1.16 -10.90 3.53
C ARG A 257 1.48 -12.27 2.93
N THR A 258 2.75 -12.47 2.62
CA THR A 258 3.36 -13.79 2.75
C THR A 258 3.30 -14.11 4.23
N ASP A 259 2.46 -15.06 4.59
CA ASP A 259 2.56 -15.74 5.87
C ASP A 259 3.99 -16.31 6.04
#